data_AF-A0A379SA98-F1
#
_entry.id   AF-A0A379SA98-F1
#
_cell.length_a   1.000
_cell.length_b   1.000
_cell.length_c   1.000
_cell.angle_alpha   90.00
_cell.angle_beta   90.00
_cell.angle_gamma   90.00
#
_symmetry.space_group_name_H-M   'P 1'
#
loop_
_entity.id
_entity.type
_entity.pdbx_description
1 polymer ?
#
loop_
_entity_poly.entity_id
_entity_poly.type
_entity_poly.pdbx_seq_one_letter_code
_entity_poly.pdbx_strand_id
1 'polypeptide(L)'
;MSEFDLFAQELLEKAEAEEKQQQERDRKLIDRVLEIYDQKYVAELLRKIGKNEWSRETLNRWINGKCEPKSLTMAEEALLRKMLPEQPAHHPDYDFRFIDLFAGIGGIRKGFEAIGGQCVFTSEWNKEAVRTYKANWYNDEDAHTFNLDIREVTLSGEEGISEEKAYAHIDQQIPDHDVLLAGFPCQPFSLAGVSKKNSLGRAHGFECEAQGTLFFDVARIIKAKQPAIFVLENVKNLKSHDKGKTFKVIMDTLDELGYEVADASITGKDDPKIIDGKNFLPQHRERIVLVGFRRDLNIHQGFTLKNIHKFYPEKRPTFGQLLDPAVDSKYILSPKLWEYLYNYAKKHAAKGNGFGFGLVDPNNETASREHYPLVIIKMVLKFSSTEDGIKNSAKSISLIQRIRNKGQED
;
A
#
# COMPACT_ATOMS: atom_id res chain seq x y z
N MET A 1 -23.00 19.44 57.63
CA MET A 1 -22.48 18.24 56.97
C MET A 1 -21.36 17.70 57.84
N SER A 2 -21.36 16.40 58.10
CA SER A 2 -20.25 15.74 58.81
C SER A 2 -19.01 15.68 57.92
N GLU A 3 -17.84 15.48 58.52
CA GLU A 3 -16.58 15.25 57.80
C GLU A 3 -16.68 14.05 56.84
N PHE A 4 -17.45 13.02 57.21
CA PHE A 4 -17.73 11.87 56.36
C PHE A 4 -18.64 12.20 55.16
N ASP A 5 -19.58 13.14 55.30
CA ASP A 5 -20.44 13.57 54.18
C ASP A 5 -19.63 14.34 53.13
N LEU A 6 -18.69 15.18 53.58
CA LEU A 6 -17.78 15.90 52.69
C LEU A 6 -16.84 14.93 51.96
N PHE A 7 -16.25 13.97 52.69
CA PHE A 7 -15.41 12.94 52.09
C PHE A 7 -16.18 12.03 51.11
N ALA A 8 -17.42 11.66 51.43
CA ALA A 8 -18.27 10.89 50.53
C ALA A 8 -18.60 11.67 49.24
N GLN A 9 -18.85 12.97 49.35
CA GLN A 9 -19.08 13.83 48.19
C GLN A 9 -17.83 13.93 47.30
N GLU A 10 -16.65 14.14 47.88
CA GLU A 10 -15.37 14.14 47.12
C GLU A 10 -15.12 12.81 46.41
N LEU A 11 -15.41 11.68 47.08
CA LEU A 11 -15.28 10.36 46.47
C LEU A 11 -16.26 10.14 45.31
N LEU A 12 -17.50 10.62 45.42
CA LEU A 12 -18.49 10.56 44.35
C LEU A 12 -18.07 11.40 43.14
N GLU A 13 -17.64 12.64 43.36
CA GLU A 13 -17.15 13.53 42.30
C GLU A 13 -15.94 12.92 41.57
N LYS A 14 -15.02 12.32 42.32
CA LYS A 14 -13.87 11.61 41.74
C LYS A 14 -14.29 10.38 40.94
N ALA A 15 -15.21 9.57 41.46
CA ALA A 15 -15.70 8.37 40.79
C ALA A 15 -16.43 8.73 39.47
N GLU A 16 -17.27 9.77 39.48
CA GLU A 16 -17.94 10.25 38.27
C GLU A 16 -16.96 10.80 37.23
N ALA A 17 -15.89 11.48 37.67
CA ALA A 17 -14.85 11.96 36.78
C ALA A 17 -14.06 10.81 36.14
N GLU A 18 -13.68 9.80 36.93
CA GLU A 18 -13.01 8.58 36.45
C GLU A 18 -13.89 7.80 35.48
N GLU A 19 -15.20 7.68 35.75
CA GLU A 19 -16.14 7.01 34.86
C GLU A 19 -16.27 7.74 33.52
N LYS A 20 -16.40 9.07 33.52
CA LYS A 20 -16.44 9.88 32.28
C LYS A 20 -15.15 9.72 31.47
N GLN A 21 -13.99 9.71 32.13
CA GLN A 21 -12.72 9.48 31.45
C GLN A 21 -12.63 8.07 30.86
N GLN A 22 -13.14 7.05 31.57
CA GLN A 22 -13.20 5.69 31.05
C GLN A 22 -14.10 5.62 29.80
N GLN A 23 -15.30 6.20 29.86
CA GLN A 23 -16.25 6.21 28.75
C GLN A 23 -15.66 6.90 27.50
N GLU A 24 -14.94 8.00 27.67
CA GLU A 24 -14.28 8.68 26.56
C GLU A 24 -13.14 7.84 25.96
N ARG A 25 -12.34 7.17 26.79
CA ARG A 25 -11.30 6.24 26.32
C ARG A 25 -11.89 5.06 25.56
N ASP A 26 -12.96 4.48 26.08
CA ASP A 26 -13.66 3.35 25.48
C ASP A 26 -14.26 3.74 24.12
N ARG A 27 -14.87 4.92 24.04
CA ARG A 27 -15.42 5.47 22.81
C ARG A 27 -14.32 5.63 21.75
N LYS A 28 -13.21 6.29 22.09
CA LYS A 28 -12.08 6.46 21.18
C LYS A 28 -11.54 5.12 20.67
N LEU A 29 -11.40 4.14 21.56
CA LEU A 29 -10.96 2.79 21.17
C LEU A 29 -11.91 2.15 20.15
N ILE A 30 -13.22 2.23 20.37
CA ILE A 30 -14.20 1.69 19.43
C ILE A 30 -14.20 2.46 18.11
N ASP A 31 -14.15 3.79 18.15
CA ASP A 31 -14.12 4.61 16.94
C ASP A 31 -12.93 4.19 16.05
N ARG A 32 -11.74 4.02 16.63
CA ARG A 32 -10.55 3.51 15.91
C ARG A 32 -10.75 2.14 15.29
N VAL A 33 -11.32 1.19 16.04
CA VAL A 33 -11.58 -0.16 15.52
C VAL A 33 -12.58 -0.08 14.34
N LEU A 34 -13.53 0.84 14.39
CA LEU A 34 -14.54 1.02 13.35
C LEU A 34 -14.07 1.80 12.12
N GLU A 35 -12.95 2.51 12.21
CA GLU A 35 -12.25 2.99 11.02
C GLU A 35 -11.69 1.85 10.17
N ILE A 36 -11.50 0.67 10.75
CA ILE A 36 -10.89 -0.50 10.10
C ILE A 36 -11.96 -1.55 9.77
N TYR A 37 -12.77 -1.93 10.76
CA TYR A 37 -13.66 -3.08 10.70
C TYR A 37 -15.13 -2.66 10.65
N ASP A 38 -15.93 -3.44 9.92
CA ASP A 38 -17.37 -3.21 9.85
C ASP A 38 -18.04 -3.33 11.23
N GLN A 39 -18.95 -2.40 11.54
CA GLN A 39 -19.70 -2.37 12.80
C GLN A 39 -20.36 -3.71 13.15
N LYS A 40 -20.91 -4.41 12.15
CA LYS A 40 -21.54 -5.72 12.34
C LYS A 40 -20.52 -6.75 12.85
N TYR A 41 -19.32 -6.76 12.28
CA TYR A 41 -18.26 -7.69 12.65
C TYR A 41 -17.75 -7.41 14.08
N VAL A 42 -17.51 -6.14 14.41
CA VAL A 42 -17.10 -5.73 15.76
C VAL A 42 -18.16 -6.13 16.80
N ALA A 43 -19.43 -5.83 16.55
CA ALA A 43 -20.52 -6.20 17.45
C ALA A 43 -20.66 -7.74 17.62
N GLU A 44 -20.45 -8.51 16.54
CA GLU A 44 -20.44 -9.97 16.60
C GLU A 44 -19.30 -10.52 17.47
N LEU A 45 -18.11 -9.92 17.43
CA LEU A 45 -17.00 -10.33 18.27
C LEU A 45 -17.20 -9.94 19.73
N LEU A 46 -17.63 -8.70 20.00
CA LEU A 46 -17.91 -8.24 21.37
C LEU A 46 -18.98 -9.11 22.04
N ARG A 47 -20.03 -9.50 21.32
CA ARG A 47 -21.09 -10.39 21.84
C ARG A 47 -20.59 -11.78 22.24
N LYS A 48 -19.46 -12.27 21.69
CA LYS A 48 -18.90 -13.58 22.06
C LYS A 48 -18.24 -13.57 23.44
N ILE A 49 -17.83 -12.41 23.92
CA ILE A 49 -16.99 -12.29 25.13
C ILE A 49 -17.59 -11.38 26.20
N GLY A 50 -18.50 -10.48 25.81
CA GLY A 50 -19.09 -9.47 26.67
C GLY A 50 -20.34 -9.97 27.38
N LYS A 51 -20.63 -9.35 28.52
CA LYS A 51 -21.94 -9.44 29.19
C LYS A 51 -22.95 -8.45 28.60
N ASN A 52 -22.45 -7.47 27.84
CA ASN A 52 -23.26 -6.47 27.16
C ASN A 52 -23.93 -7.08 25.92
N GLU A 53 -25.21 -6.78 25.71
CA GLU A 53 -25.91 -7.12 24.47
C GLU A 53 -25.45 -6.19 23.33
N TRP A 54 -24.30 -6.51 22.74
CA TRP A 54 -23.83 -5.82 21.54
C TRP A 54 -24.59 -6.29 20.30
N SER A 55 -25.16 -5.33 19.58
CA SER A 55 -25.67 -5.44 18.24
C SER A 55 -25.12 -4.28 17.41
N ARG A 56 -25.28 -4.34 16.09
CA ARG A 56 -24.92 -3.21 15.23
C ARG A 56 -25.65 -1.94 15.67
N GLU A 57 -26.91 -2.06 16.04
CA GLU A 57 -27.79 -0.97 16.45
C GLU A 57 -27.42 -0.42 17.84
N THR A 58 -27.00 -1.26 18.79
CA THR A 58 -26.54 -0.78 20.10
C THR A 58 -25.21 -0.06 19.98
N LEU A 59 -24.27 -0.60 19.21
CA LEU A 59 -22.99 0.03 18.92
C LEU A 59 -23.18 1.38 18.20
N ASN A 60 -24.05 1.41 17.17
CA ASN A 60 -24.37 2.64 16.47
C ASN A 60 -25.07 3.68 17.36
N ARG A 61 -25.97 3.27 18.26
CA ARG A 61 -26.59 4.20 19.22
C ARG A 61 -25.56 4.78 20.17
N TRP A 62 -24.64 3.97 20.67
CA TRP A 62 -23.61 4.40 21.60
C TRP A 62 -22.64 5.41 20.97
N ILE A 63 -22.11 5.13 19.76
CA ILE A 63 -21.21 6.05 19.03
C ILE A 63 -21.88 7.40 18.73
N ASN A 64 -23.18 7.38 18.45
CA ASN A 64 -23.95 8.59 18.17
C ASN A 64 -24.51 9.28 19.43
N GLY A 65 -24.17 8.82 20.64
CA GLY A 65 -24.66 9.40 21.90
C GLY A 65 -26.17 9.25 22.11
N LYS A 66 -26.80 8.25 21.48
CA LYS A 66 -28.26 7.99 21.51
C LYS A 66 -28.68 6.92 22.52
N CYS A 67 -27.78 6.47 23.38
CA CYS A 67 -28.09 5.65 24.54
C CYS A 67 -27.21 6.04 25.72
N GLU A 68 -27.56 5.56 26.91
CA GLU A 68 -26.71 5.75 28.09
C GLU A 68 -25.28 5.25 27.81
N PRO A 69 -24.26 6.03 28.23
CA PRO A 69 -22.88 5.63 28.10
C PRO A 69 -22.66 4.27 28.77
N LYS A 70 -22.15 3.31 28.00
CA LYS A 70 -21.69 2.02 28.53
C LYS A 70 -20.18 2.07 28.63
N SER A 71 -19.63 1.53 29.73
CA SER A 71 -18.21 1.23 29.82
C SER A 71 -17.93 -0.17 29.27
N LEU A 72 -16.79 -0.34 28.63
CA LEU A 72 -16.31 -1.64 28.22
C LEU A 72 -15.89 -2.46 29.44
N THR A 73 -16.19 -3.74 29.41
CA THR A 73 -15.56 -4.69 30.31
C THR A 73 -14.08 -4.86 29.93
N MET A 74 -13.23 -5.27 30.89
CA MET A 74 -11.81 -5.52 30.62
C MET A 74 -11.58 -6.51 29.46
N ALA A 75 -12.45 -7.51 29.29
CA ALA A 75 -12.36 -8.47 28.20
C ALA A 75 -12.68 -7.83 26.83
N GLU A 76 -13.70 -6.98 26.77
CA GLU A 76 -14.08 -6.24 25.56
C GLU A 76 -12.98 -5.26 25.15
N GLU A 77 -12.42 -4.52 26.11
CA GLU A 77 -11.29 -3.62 25.87
C GLU A 77 -10.07 -4.40 25.33
N ALA A 78 -9.68 -5.51 25.97
CA ALA A 78 -8.55 -6.32 25.54
C ALA A 78 -8.73 -6.89 24.11
N LEU A 79 -9.95 -7.32 23.76
CA LEU A 79 -10.26 -7.76 22.41
C LEU A 79 -10.10 -6.62 21.39
N LEU A 80 -10.69 -5.46 21.67
CA LEU A 80 -10.63 -4.30 20.76
C LEU A 80 -9.19 -3.82 20.57
N ARG A 81 -8.39 -3.79 21.64
CA ARG A 81 -6.95 -3.51 21.54
C ARG A 81 -6.23 -4.53 20.67
N LYS A 82 -6.57 -5.82 20.77
CA LYS A 82 -5.96 -6.86 19.93
C LYS A 82 -6.34 -6.76 18.44
N MET A 83 -7.44 -6.06 18.13
CA MET A 83 -7.84 -5.76 16.74
C MET A 83 -7.04 -4.60 16.14
N LEU A 84 -6.28 -3.85 16.94
CA LEU A 84 -5.43 -2.76 16.47
C LEU A 84 -3.97 -3.21 16.36
N PRO A 85 -3.16 -2.59 15.47
CA PRO A 85 -1.73 -2.84 15.40
C PRO A 85 -1.02 -2.52 16.73
N GLU A 86 -0.10 -3.40 17.11
CA GLU A 86 0.77 -3.19 18.26
C GLU A 86 1.85 -2.14 17.95
N GLN A 87 2.28 -1.42 18.98
CA GLN A 87 3.40 -0.49 18.88
C GLN A 87 4.69 -1.22 18.49
N PRO A 88 5.55 -0.63 17.63
CA PRO A 88 6.88 -1.16 17.38
C PRO A 88 7.69 -1.25 18.69
N ALA A 89 8.55 -2.26 18.80
CA ALA A 89 9.35 -2.49 20.02
C ALA A 89 10.29 -1.32 20.39
N HIS A 90 10.67 -0.50 19.42
CA HIS A 90 11.51 0.68 19.63
C HIS A 90 10.71 1.95 19.98
N HIS A 91 9.38 1.93 19.93
CA HIS A 91 8.56 3.08 20.32
C HIS A 91 8.81 3.50 21.78
N PRO A 92 8.94 4.81 22.10
CA PRO A 92 8.77 5.98 21.22
C PRO A 92 10.06 6.47 20.54
N ASP A 93 11.17 5.74 20.67
CA ASP A 93 12.47 6.13 20.16
C ASP A 93 12.68 5.66 18.70
N TYR A 94 12.65 6.60 17.77
CA TYR A 94 12.82 6.35 16.34
C TYR A 94 14.11 6.97 15.80
N ASP A 95 14.74 6.30 14.83
CA ASP A 95 16.03 6.72 14.27
C ASP A 95 15.90 7.88 13.27
N PHE A 96 14.77 7.94 12.55
CA PHE A 96 14.47 8.97 11.56
C PHE A 96 12.96 9.05 11.30
N ARG A 97 12.52 10.11 10.62
CA ARG A 97 11.11 10.35 10.25
C ARG A 97 10.91 10.21 8.76
N PHE A 98 9.79 9.64 8.34
CA PHE A 98 9.43 9.54 6.93
C PHE A 98 7.94 9.76 6.66
N ILE A 99 7.61 10.09 5.43
CA ILE A 99 6.23 10.18 4.94
C ILE A 99 5.96 9.14 3.85
N ASP A 100 4.70 8.73 3.72
CA ASP A 100 4.27 7.69 2.76
C ASP A 100 3.15 8.22 1.85
N LEU A 101 3.50 8.61 0.63
CA LEU A 101 2.59 9.17 -0.37
C LEU A 101 2.11 8.10 -1.35
N PHE A 102 0.81 8.08 -1.65
CA PHE A 102 0.17 7.01 -2.45
C PHE A 102 0.46 5.62 -1.87
N ALA A 103 0.31 5.54 -0.54
CA ALA A 103 0.83 4.44 0.28
C ALA A 103 0.21 3.08 -0.03
N GLY A 104 -1.00 3.05 -0.61
CA GLY A 104 -1.80 1.85 -0.76
C GLY A 104 -2.01 1.17 0.60
N ILE A 105 -1.43 -0.03 0.75
CA ILE A 105 -1.49 -0.81 2.00
C ILE A 105 -0.16 -0.79 2.79
N GLY A 106 0.77 0.11 2.46
CA GLY A 106 2.03 0.32 3.20
C GLY A 106 3.17 -0.59 2.75
N GLY A 107 3.23 -0.91 1.47
CA GLY A 107 4.28 -1.78 0.91
C GLY A 107 5.69 -1.20 1.06
N ILE A 108 5.85 0.09 0.79
CA ILE A 108 7.15 0.79 0.92
C ILE A 108 7.45 1.08 2.40
N ARG A 109 6.46 1.59 3.15
CA ARG A 109 6.53 1.81 4.62
C ARG A 109 7.15 0.64 5.37
N LYS A 110 6.73 -0.59 5.07
CA LYS A 110 7.26 -1.81 5.71
C LYS A 110 8.80 -1.86 5.75
N GLY A 111 9.46 -1.45 4.66
CA GLY A 111 10.91 -1.46 4.56
C GLY A 111 11.58 -0.43 5.47
N PHE A 112 10.97 0.75 5.63
CA PHE A 112 11.52 1.85 6.40
C PHE A 112 11.24 1.74 7.90
N GLU A 113 10.10 1.18 8.31
CA GLU A 113 9.87 0.85 9.72
C GLU A 113 10.81 -0.25 10.22
N ALA A 114 11.15 -1.21 9.35
CA ALA A 114 12.05 -2.31 9.69
C ALA A 114 13.48 -1.85 10.05
N ILE A 115 13.83 -0.61 9.70
CA ILE A 115 15.13 0.01 10.01
C ILE A 115 14.98 1.19 11.00
N GLY A 116 13.88 1.23 11.78
CA GLY A 116 13.71 2.20 12.88
C GLY A 116 13.02 3.51 12.50
N GLY A 117 12.43 3.62 11.31
CA GLY A 117 11.75 4.82 10.85
C GLY A 117 10.37 5.04 11.49
N GLN A 118 10.05 6.29 11.81
CA GLN A 118 8.70 6.74 12.19
C GLN A 118 7.94 7.26 10.96
N CYS A 119 6.78 6.67 10.64
CA CYS A 119 5.87 7.29 9.67
C CYS A 119 5.11 8.44 10.33
N VAL A 120 5.18 9.65 9.78
CA VAL A 120 4.61 10.87 10.39
C VAL A 120 3.51 11.50 9.54
N PHE A 121 3.37 11.06 8.29
CA PHE A 121 2.30 11.47 7.39
C PHE A 121 2.03 10.36 6.38
N THR A 122 0.77 10.10 6.07
CA THR A 122 0.36 9.16 5.02
C THR A 122 -0.72 9.75 4.14
N SER A 123 -0.54 9.66 2.83
CA SER A 123 -1.55 10.04 1.84
C SER A 123 -2.01 8.82 1.04
N GLU A 124 -3.28 8.47 1.11
CA GLU A 124 -3.89 7.40 0.31
C GLU A 124 -5.37 7.65 0.07
N TRP A 125 -5.78 7.67 -1.20
CA TRP A 125 -7.12 8.04 -1.61
C TRP A 125 -8.14 6.91 -1.53
N ASN A 126 -7.69 5.66 -1.67
CA ASN A 126 -8.56 4.50 -1.64
C ASN A 126 -8.89 4.11 -0.20
N LYS A 127 -10.14 4.37 0.20
CA LYS A 127 -10.63 4.09 1.56
C LYS A 127 -10.46 2.62 1.99
N GLU A 128 -10.60 1.65 1.08
CA GLU A 128 -10.38 0.23 1.41
C GLU A 128 -8.89 -0.09 1.62
N ALA A 129 -8.00 0.60 0.89
CA ALA A 129 -6.56 0.51 1.13
C ALA A 129 -6.20 1.12 2.48
N VAL A 130 -6.76 2.30 2.83
CA VAL A 130 -6.59 2.94 4.14
C VAL A 130 -7.06 2.02 5.28
N ARG A 131 -8.21 1.35 5.13
CA ARG A 131 -8.70 0.37 6.12
C ARG A 131 -7.68 -0.73 6.35
N THR A 132 -7.16 -1.32 5.28
CA THR A 132 -6.13 -2.37 5.36
C THR A 132 -4.83 -1.82 5.96
N TYR A 133 -4.44 -0.60 5.60
CA TYR A 133 -3.25 0.06 6.15
C TYR A 133 -3.37 0.25 7.66
N LYS A 134 -4.46 0.86 8.14
CA LYS A 134 -4.73 1.07 9.58
C LYS A 134 -4.85 -0.25 10.36
N ALA A 135 -5.24 -1.34 9.70
CA ALA A 135 -5.28 -2.69 10.30
C ALA A 135 -3.90 -3.31 10.53
N ASN A 136 -2.85 -2.83 9.85
CA ASN A 136 -1.53 -3.47 9.85
C ASN A 136 -0.41 -2.58 10.40
N TRP A 137 -0.59 -1.26 10.42
CA TRP A 137 0.45 -0.32 10.82
C TRP A 137 0.03 0.52 12.01
N TYR A 138 0.88 0.58 13.04
CA TYR A 138 0.67 1.47 14.18
C TYR A 138 0.77 2.93 13.73
N ASN A 139 -0.27 3.71 13.95
CA ASN A 139 -0.30 5.14 13.67
C ASN A 139 -0.52 5.86 14.99
N ASP A 140 0.48 6.63 15.41
CA ASP A 140 0.44 7.43 16.63
C ASP A 140 -0.44 8.66 16.40
N GLU A 141 -1.54 8.79 17.13
CA GLU A 141 -2.51 9.87 16.94
C GLU A 141 -1.92 11.26 17.18
N ASP A 142 -0.90 11.36 18.02
CA ASP A 142 -0.27 12.63 18.38
C ASP A 142 0.86 13.01 17.40
N ALA A 143 1.34 12.05 16.59
CA ALA A 143 2.53 12.22 15.74
C ALA A 143 2.32 11.86 14.25
N HIS A 144 1.16 11.30 13.88
CA HIS A 144 0.83 10.86 12.52
C HIS A 144 -0.49 11.45 12.03
N THR A 145 -0.47 11.92 10.78
CA THR A 145 -1.66 12.43 10.08
C THR A 145 -1.95 11.65 8.81
N PHE A 146 -3.23 11.37 8.55
CA PHE A 146 -3.71 10.83 7.28
C PHE A 146 -4.31 11.92 6.38
N ASN A 147 -4.06 11.79 5.09
CA ASN A 147 -4.72 12.55 4.03
C ASN A 147 -5.32 11.60 2.98
N LEU A 148 -6.49 11.96 2.45
CA LEU A 148 -7.17 11.18 1.39
C LEU A 148 -6.95 11.76 0.00
N ASP A 149 -6.74 13.07 -0.13
CA ASP A 149 -6.48 13.71 -1.40
C ASP A 149 -5.30 14.67 -1.27
N ILE A 150 -4.18 14.31 -1.87
CA ILE A 150 -2.93 15.07 -1.75
C ILE A 150 -3.06 16.49 -2.32
N ARG A 151 -4.03 16.71 -3.21
CA ARG A 151 -4.30 18.01 -3.83
C ARG A 151 -4.88 19.02 -2.84
N GLU A 152 -5.52 18.55 -1.78
CA GLU A 152 -5.97 19.39 -0.66
C GLU A 152 -4.77 19.93 0.12
N VAL A 153 -3.64 19.19 0.14
CA VAL A 153 -2.41 19.61 0.81
C VAL A 153 -1.57 20.52 -0.09
N THR A 154 -1.41 20.16 -1.37
CA THR A 154 -0.57 20.90 -2.33
C THR A 154 -1.28 22.07 -3.01
N LEU A 155 -2.60 22.19 -2.80
CA LEU A 155 -3.49 23.15 -3.45
C LEU A 155 -3.39 23.12 -4.98
N SER A 156 -3.01 21.98 -5.58
CA SER A 156 -2.80 21.88 -7.03
C SER A 156 -4.09 21.90 -7.85
N GLY A 157 -5.23 21.66 -7.20
CA GLY A 157 -6.57 21.80 -7.79
C GLY A 157 -7.14 23.22 -7.75
N GLU A 158 -6.51 24.16 -7.03
CA GLU A 158 -7.02 25.52 -6.85
C GLU A 158 -6.41 26.49 -7.88
N GLU A 159 -7.27 27.26 -8.56
CA GLU A 159 -6.82 28.30 -9.49
C GLU A 159 -6.41 29.58 -8.74
N GLY A 160 -5.31 30.21 -9.18
CA GLY A 160 -4.88 31.52 -8.66
C GLY A 160 -4.12 31.49 -7.33
N ILE A 161 -3.80 30.32 -6.80
CA ILE A 161 -2.90 30.17 -5.64
C ILE A 161 -1.46 30.45 -6.05
N SER A 162 -0.77 31.29 -5.29
CA SER A 162 0.66 31.55 -5.47
C SER A 162 1.51 30.39 -4.94
N GLU A 163 2.72 30.24 -5.47
CA GLU A 163 3.66 29.18 -5.06
C GLU A 163 3.98 29.28 -3.57
N GLU A 164 4.21 30.50 -3.06
CA GLU A 164 4.53 30.75 -1.66
C GLU A 164 3.40 30.28 -0.73
N LYS A 165 2.15 30.52 -1.12
CA LYS A 165 0.98 30.07 -0.35
C LYS A 165 0.85 28.55 -0.40
N ALA A 166 1.05 27.93 -1.57
CA ALA A 166 1.02 26.48 -1.70
C ALA A 166 2.09 25.81 -0.83
N TYR A 167 3.33 26.33 -0.86
CA TYR A 167 4.43 25.78 -0.06
C TYR A 167 4.21 25.98 1.43
N ALA A 168 3.73 27.15 1.86
CA ALA A 168 3.38 27.38 3.27
C ALA A 168 2.24 26.47 3.74
N HIS A 169 1.26 26.16 2.87
CA HIS A 169 0.20 25.23 3.20
C HIS A 169 0.72 23.79 3.35
N ILE A 170 1.58 23.35 2.42
CA ILE A 170 2.25 22.03 2.53
C ILE A 170 3.04 21.93 3.84
N ASP A 171 3.80 22.97 4.19
CA ASP A 171 4.64 22.99 5.39
C ASP A 171 3.82 22.85 6.69
N GLN A 172 2.63 23.44 6.72
CA GLN A 172 1.69 23.32 7.85
C GLN A 172 1.04 21.93 7.95
N GLN A 173 0.77 21.28 6.82
CA GLN A 173 0.03 20.02 6.77
C GLN A 173 0.95 18.79 6.86
N ILE A 174 2.19 18.89 6.36
CA ILE A 174 3.15 17.79 6.32
C ILE A 174 4.29 18.10 7.30
N PRO A 175 4.44 17.30 8.36
CA PRO A 175 5.55 17.45 9.30
C PRO A 175 6.92 17.32 8.63
N ASP A 176 7.95 17.88 9.28
CA ASP A 176 9.34 17.66 8.89
C ASP A 176 9.69 16.16 8.95
N HIS A 177 10.46 15.74 7.95
CA HIS A 177 10.84 14.35 7.73
C HIS A 177 12.16 14.25 6.97
N ASP A 178 12.88 13.16 7.21
CA ASP A 178 14.18 12.87 6.60
C ASP A 178 14.01 12.17 5.25
N VAL A 179 13.00 11.31 5.13
CA VAL A 179 12.76 10.48 3.94
C VAL A 179 11.33 10.64 3.40
N LEU A 180 11.21 10.90 2.10
CA LEU A 180 9.92 10.89 1.40
C LEU A 180 9.75 9.63 0.58
N LEU A 181 8.65 8.91 0.78
CA LEU A 181 8.29 7.72 -0.01
C LEU A 181 7.10 8.05 -0.91
N ALA A 182 7.13 7.66 -2.19
CA ALA A 182 5.98 7.85 -3.07
C ALA A 182 5.83 6.78 -4.17
N GLY A 183 4.65 6.15 -4.25
CA GLY A 183 4.25 5.24 -5.33
C GLY A 183 3.30 5.90 -6.34
N PHE A 184 3.73 6.98 -6.98
CA PHE A 184 2.83 7.80 -7.83
C PHE A 184 2.44 7.10 -9.14
N PRO A 185 1.20 7.29 -9.65
CA PRO A 185 0.76 6.63 -10.88
C PRO A 185 1.45 7.19 -12.12
N CYS A 186 1.68 6.34 -13.14
CA CYS A 186 2.26 6.74 -14.42
C CYS A 186 1.23 7.51 -15.27
N GLN A 187 1.36 8.84 -15.33
CA GLN A 187 0.51 9.73 -16.15
C GLN A 187 1.36 10.41 -17.25
N PRO A 188 0.85 10.58 -18.48
CA PRO A 188 1.52 11.39 -19.50
C PRO A 188 1.49 12.88 -19.13
N PHE A 189 2.58 13.60 -19.36
CA PHE A 189 2.64 15.06 -19.18
C PHE A 189 2.04 15.76 -20.41
N SER A 190 0.78 16.21 -20.28
CA SER A 190 0.08 16.91 -21.35
C SER A 190 0.47 18.39 -21.39
N LEU A 191 0.71 18.92 -22.60
CA LEU A 191 1.06 20.33 -22.82
C LEU A 191 -0.14 21.29 -22.67
N ALA A 192 -1.37 20.78 -22.52
CA ALA A 192 -2.59 21.57 -22.62
C ALA A 192 -2.74 22.63 -21.50
N GLY A 193 -2.20 22.37 -20.30
CA GLY A 193 -2.15 23.36 -19.21
C GLY A 193 -1.02 24.39 -19.35
N VAL A 194 0.08 24.00 -20.01
CA VAL A 194 1.30 24.80 -20.18
C VAL A 194 1.11 25.88 -21.26
N SER A 195 0.43 25.52 -22.36
CA SER A 195 0.22 26.44 -23.50
C SER A 195 -0.59 27.69 -23.15
N LYS A 196 -1.47 27.65 -22.13
CA LYS A 196 -2.30 28.80 -21.71
C LYS A 196 -1.53 29.78 -20.80
N LYS A 197 -0.53 29.30 -20.06
CA LYS A 197 0.33 30.12 -19.18
C LYS A 197 1.56 30.68 -19.90
N ASN A 198 2.13 29.94 -20.85
CA ASN A 198 3.22 30.43 -21.70
C ASN A 198 2.82 31.66 -22.52
N SER A 199 1.55 31.77 -22.94
CA SER A 199 1.01 32.96 -23.63
C SER A 199 0.83 34.19 -22.73
N LEU A 200 0.97 34.06 -21.41
CA LEU A 200 0.81 35.13 -20.40
C LEU A 200 2.14 35.56 -19.75
N GLY A 201 3.28 35.04 -20.21
CA GLY A 201 4.61 35.49 -19.79
C GLY A 201 4.94 35.25 -18.30
N ARG A 202 4.35 34.22 -17.66
CA ARG A 202 4.67 33.88 -16.26
C ARG A 202 5.06 32.41 -16.06
N ALA A 203 6.12 32.27 -15.25
CA ALA A 203 6.78 31.08 -14.70
C ALA A 203 7.61 30.23 -15.69
N HIS A 204 8.89 30.03 -15.36
CA HIS A 204 9.85 29.12 -15.99
C HIS A 204 10.27 28.09 -14.92
N GLY A 205 10.20 26.77 -15.19
CA GLY A 205 10.65 25.70 -14.28
C GLY A 205 9.74 24.46 -14.26
N PHE A 206 10.04 23.48 -13.38
CA PHE A 206 9.28 22.23 -13.27
C PHE A 206 7.77 22.40 -13.05
N GLU A 207 7.36 23.52 -12.43
CA GLU A 207 5.95 23.87 -12.21
C GLU A 207 5.14 23.98 -13.51
N CYS A 208 5.80 24.26 -14.63
CA CYS A 208 5.18 24.26 -15.94
C CYS A 208 5.12 22.85 -16.54
N GLU A 209 6.19 22.05 -16.43
CA GLU A 209 6.31 20.80 -17.18
C GLU A 209 5.54 19.63 -16.57
N ALA A 210 5.45 19.58 -15.23
CA ALA A 210 4.79 18.51 -14.50
C ALA A 210 3.28 18.74 -14.26
N GLN A 211 2.80 19.98 -14.48
CA GLN A 211 1.48 20.44 -14.06
C GLN A 211 0.34 19.54 -14.58
N GLY A 212 -0.63 19.25 -13.71
CA GLY A 212 -1.79 18.40 -14.04
C GLY A 212 -1.57 16.90 -13.85
N THR A 213 -0.44 16.50 -13.26
CA THR A 213 -0.16 15.11 -12.88
C THR A 213 0.09 15.01 -11.38
N LEU A 214 -0.08 13.82 -10.80
CA LEU A 214 0.23 13.56 -9.39
C LEU A 214 1.74 13.58 -9.09
N PHE A 215 2.60 13.49 -10.11
CA PHE A 215 4.03 13.75 -9.95
C PHE A 215 4.32 15.21 -9.58
N PHE A 216 3.50 16.16 -10.07
CA PHE A 216 3.63 17.56 -9.68
C PHE A 216 3.39 17.78 -8.19
N ASP A 217 2.41 17.08 -7.62
CA ASP A 217 2.14 17.12 -6.18
C ASP A 217 3.34 16.61 -5.37
N VAL A 218 3.95 15.50 -5.81
CA VAL A 218 5.20 14.98 -5.21
C VAL A 218 6.34 16.01 -5.31
N ALA A 219 6.56 16.58 -6.50
CA ALA A 219 7.61 17.58 -6.72
C ALA A 219 7.42 18.83 -5.86
N ARG A 220 6.17 19.30 -5.69
CA ARG A 220 5.85 20.42 -4.78
C ARG A 220 6.14 20.09 -3.32
N ILE A 221 5.84 18.88 -2.88
CA ILE A 221 6.14 18.45 -1.50
C ILE A 221 7.65 18.35 -1.28
N ILE A 222 8.40 17.76 -2.23
CA ILE A 222 9.87 17.75 -2.20
C ILE A 222 10.42 19.18 -2.13
N LYS A 223 9.85 20.10 -2.94
CA LYS A 223 10.28 21.51 -2.95
C LYS A 223 10.03 22.20 -1.60
N ALA A 224 8.87 22.00 -1.00
CA ALA A 224 8.48 22.64 0.25
C ALA A 224 9.20 22.06 1.47
N LYS A 225 9.31 20.73 1.56
CA LYS A 225 9.83 20.04 2.76
C LYS A 225 11.32 19.70 2.69
N GLN A 226 11.91 19.69 1.49
CA GLN A 226 13.34 19.43 1.26
C GLN A 226 13.87 18.19 2.03
N PRO A 227 13.25 17.01 1.94
CA PRO A 227 13.72 15.82 2.65
C PRO A 227 15.18 15.48 2.28
N ALA A 228 15.93 14.86 3.19
CA ALA A 228 17.31 14.46 2.89
C ALA A 228 17.35 13.43 1.74
N ILE A 229 16.39 12.51 1.73
CA ILE A 229 16.28 11.43 0.76
C ILE A 229 14.83 11.32 0.28
N PHE A 230 14.63 10.92 -0.98
CA PHE A 230 13.35 10.37 -1.42
C PHE A 230 13.52 9.01 -2.08
N VAL A 231 12.46 8.21 -2.05
CA VAL A 231 12.32 6.97 -2.83
C VAL A 231 11.00 6.98 -3.57
N LEU A 232 11.08 7.03 -4.91
CA LEU A 232 9.92 6.98 -5.78
C LEU A 232 9.84 5.63 -6.49
N GLU A 233 8.65 5.02 -6.48
CA GLU A 233 8.36 3.78 -7.21
C GLU A 233 7.48 4.09 -8.43
N ASN A 234 7.74 3.39 -9.54
CA ASN A 234 6.87 3.44 -10.71
C ASN A 234 6.98 2.18 -11.59
N VAL A 235 6.19 2.12 -12.66
CA VAL A 235 6.19 1.03 -13.64
C VAL A 235 7.53 0.89 -14.35
N LYS A 236 7.94 -0.36 -14.64
CA LYS A 236 9.20 -0.67 -15.34
C LYS A 236 9.37 0.04 -16.70
N ASN A 237 8.24 0.30 -17.39
CA ASN A 237 8.22 0.88 -18.72
C ASN A 237 8.22 2.42 -18.71
N LEU A 238 8.39 3.07 -17.56
CA LEU A 238 8.40 4.54 -17.42
C LEU A 238 9.37 5.20 -18.42
N LYS A 239 10.53 4.57 -18.64
CA LYS A 239 11.56 5.05 -19.59
C LYS A 239 11.11 5.12 -21.04
N SER A 240 10.19 4.24 -21.44
CA SER A 240 9.63 4.19 -22.80
C SER A 240 8.28 4.91 -22.93
N HIS A 241 7.69 5.30 -21.80
CA HIS A 241 6.39 5.93 -21.76
C HIS A 241 6.42 7.29 -22.47
N ASP A 242 5.38 7.58 -23.27
CA ASP A 242 5.29 8.79 -24.09
C ASP A 242 6.58 9.08 -24.88
N LYS A 243 7.13 8.03 -25.53
CA LYS A 243 8.40 8.09 -26.29
C LYS A 243 9.59 8.59 -25.45
N GLY A 244 9.58 8.32 -24.14
CA GLY A 244 10.61 8.71 -23.18
C GLY A 244 10.46 10.12 -22.62
N LYS A 245 9.47 10.90 -23.07
CA LYS A 245 9.23 12.26 -22.57
C LYS A 245 8.92 12.26 -21.07
N THR A 246 8.10 11.32 -20.61
CA THR A 246 7.70 11.23 -19.18
C THR A 246 8.91 11.06 -18.27
N PHE A 247 9.77 10.09 -18.57
CA PHE A 247 10.96 9.85 -17.76
C PHE A 247 11.91 11.04 -17.76
N LYS A 248 12.11 11.68 -18.93
CA LYS A 248 12.95 12.87 -19.04
C LYS A 248 12.46 14.01 -18.14
N VAL A 249 11.18 14.39 -18.24
CA VAL A 249 10.59 15.47 -17.42
C VAL A 249 10.75 15.16 -15.92
N ILE A 250 10.55 13.91 -15.51
CA ILE A 250 10.76 13.50 -14.12
C ILE A 250 12.21 13.72 -13.69
N MET A 251 13.18 13.22 -14.45
CA MET A 251 14.60 13.34 -14.10
C MET A 251 15.07 14.80 -14.10
N ASP A 252 14.66 15.59 -15.09
CA ASP A 252 15.00 17.02 -15.20
C ASP A 252 14.39 17.80 -14.01
N THR A 253 13.14 17.51 -13.64
CA THR A 253 12.48 18.10 -12.46
C THR A 253 13.23 17.77 -11.16
N LEU A 254 13.60 16.50 -10.95
CA LEU A 254 14.30 16.08 -9.73
C LEU A 254 15.70 16.71 -9.62
N ASP A 255 16.38 16.91 -10.76
CA ASP A 255 17.66 17.61 -10.83
C ASP A 255 17.50 19.10 -10.51
N GLU A 256 16.50 19.78 -11.08
CA GLU A 256 16.13 21.17 -10.81
C GLU A 256 15.78 21.40 -9.33
N LEU A 257 15.14 20.42 -8.69
CA LEU A 257 14.84 20.44 -7.25
C LEU A 257 16.08 20.29 -6.37
N GLY A 258 17.26 20.02 -6.94
CA GLY A 258 18.52 19.94 -6.20
C GLY A 258 18.88 18.53 -5.70
N TYR A 259 18.34 17.47 -6.32
CA TYR A 259 18.61 16.09 -5.91
C TYR A 259 19.50 15.36 -6.90
N GLU A 260 20.41 14.54 -6.39
CA GLU A 260 21.17 13.56 -7.15
C GLU A 260 20.43 12.22 -7.10
N VAL A 261 19.93 11.74 -8.25
CA VAL A 261 19.27 10.44 -8.34
C VAL A 261 20.30 9.34 -8.59
N ALA A 262 20.26 8.30 -7.77
CA ALA A 262 21.13 7.13 -7.88
C ALA A 262 21.06 6.52 -9.29
N ASP A 263 22.23 6.26 -9.89
CA ASP A 263 22.36 5.65 -11.21
C ASP A 263 21.63 6.42 -12.34
N ALA A 264 21.41 7.74 -12.21
CA ALA A 264 20.70 8.56 -13.18
C ALA A 264 21.25 8.46 -14.62
N SER A 265 22.57 8.34 -14.76
CA SER A 265 23.25 8.28 -16.07
C SER A 265 23.08 6.94 -16.80
N ILE A 266 22.55 5.90 -16.14
CA ILE A 266 22.41 4.55 -16.71
C ILE A 266 20.97 4.36 -17.22
N THR A 267 20.78 4.14 -18.52
CA THR A 267 19.42 4.02 -19.12
C THR A 267 19.21 2.74 -19.94
N GLY A 268 20.23 1.88 -20.06
CA GLY A 268 20.25 0.68 -20.88
C GLY A 268 19.40 -0.50 -20.36
N LYS A 269 19.68 -1.70 -20.89
CA LYS A 269 19.00 -2.96 -20.49
C LYS A 269 19.34 -3.35 -19.05
N ASP A 270 20.57 -3.10 -18.63
CA ASP A 270 21.08 -3.41 -17.28
C ASP A 270 20.91 -2.20 -16.33
N ASP A 271 19.82 -1.46 -16.48
CA ASP A 271 19.54 -0.30 -15.65
C ASP A 271 19.25 -0.75 -14.21
N PRO A 272 20.10 -0.40 -13.23
CA PRO A 272 19.97 -0.85 -11.84
C PRO A 272 18.75 -0.24 -11.14
N LYS A 273 18.14 0.81 -11.70
CA LYS A 273 16.87 1.36 -11.22
C LYS A 273 15.71 0.38 -11.45
N ILE A 274 15.85 -0.59 -12.35
CA ILE A 274 14.85 -1.63 -12.56
C ILE A 274 15.12 -2.82 -11.63
N ILE A 275 14.26 -3.01 -10.65
CA ILE A 275 14.36 -4.09 -9.66
C ILE A 275 13.23 -5.08 -9.88
N ASP A 276 13.58 -6.36 -9.99
CA ASP A 276 12.60 -7.46 -10.13
C ASP A 276 12.37 -8.15 -8.78
N GLY A 277 11.10 -8.15 -8.34
CA GLY A 277 10.65 -8.87 -7.14
C GLY A 277 10.96 -10.37 -7.17
N LYS A 278 11.22 -10.96 -8.35
CA LYS A 278 11.57 -12.38 -8.50
C LYS A 278 12.77 -12.81 -7.65
N ASN A 279 13.66 -11.88 -7.33
CA ASN A 279 14.87 -12.17 -6.58
C ASN A 279 14.58 -12.35 -5.09
N PHE A 280 13.44 -11.85 -4.61
CA PHE A 280 13.01 -11.94 -3.21
C PHE A 280 11.86 -12.94 -3.02
N LEU A 281 10.91 -12.99 -3.96
CA LEU A 281 9.72 -13.85 -3.92
C LEU A 281 9.54 -14.53 -5.29
N PRO A 282 8.82 -15.67 -5.39
CA PRO A 282 8.65 -16.42 -6.65
C PRO A 282 7.62 -15.76 -7.61
N GLN A 283 7.80 -14.47 -7.90
CA GLN A 283 6.94 -13.69 -8.80
C GLN A 283 7.76 -12.69 -9.61
N HIS A 284 7.61 -12.70 -10.94
CA HIS A 284 8.13 -11.64 -11.79
C HIS A 284 7.37 -10.34 -11.56
N ARG A 285 8.07 -9.32 -11.05
CA ARG A 285 7.50 -8.00 -10.77
C ARG A 285 8.60 -6.95 -10.82
N GLU A 286 8.86 -6.48 -12.03
CA GLU A 286 9.79 -5.38 -12.27
C GLU A 286 9.13 -4.03 -11.98
N ARG A 287 9.87 -3.15 -11.31
CA ARG A 287 9.54 -1.76 -11.03
C ARG A 287 10.78 -0.89 -11.19
N ILE A 288 10.56 0.37 -11.58
CA ILE A 288 11.62 1.37 -11.51
C ILE A 288 11.60 2.00 -10.12
N VAL A 289 12.78 2.15 -9.52
CA VAL A 289 12.99 2.79 -8.21
C VAL A 289 13.95 3.96 -8.40
N LEU A 290 13.49 5.16 -8.06
CA LEU A 290 14.29 6.39 -8.12
C LEU A 290 14.63 6.79 -6.68
N VAL A 291 15.92 6.68 -6.32
CA VAL A 291 16.42 7.10 -5.01
C VAL A 291 17.15 8.42 -5.19
N GLY A 292 16.64 9.50 -4.59
CA GLY A 292 17.24 10.83 -4.69
C GLY A 292 17.85 11.27 -3.38
N PHE A 293 19.00 11.93 -3.47
CA PHE A 293 19.74 12.48 -2.33
C PHE A 293 19.86 13.99 -2.49
N ARG A 294 19.56 14.75 -1.43
CA ARG A 294 19.69 16.21 -1.48
C ARG A 294 21.16 16.62 -1.65
N ARG A 295 21.46 17.39 -2.70
CA ARG A 295 22.84 17.61 -3.18
C ARG A 295 23.70 18.42 -2.21
N ASP A 296 23.10 19.35 -1.48
CA ASP A 296 23.78 20.18 -0.47
C ASP A 296 24.28 19.36 0.73
N LEU A 297 23.65 18.23 1.03
CA LEU A 297 24.01 17.37 2.16
C LEU A 297 25.21 16.45 1.87
N ASN A 298 25.56 16.25 0.59
CA ASN A 298 26.67 15.37 0.16
C ASN A 298 26.61 13.95 0.77
N ILE A 299 25.40 13.39 0.87
CA ILE A 299 25.12 12.07 1.45
C ILE A 299 25.00 10.94 0.41
N HIS A 300 25.05 11.24 -0.89
CA HIS A 300 25.00 10.21 -1.94
C HIS A 300 26.20 9.25 -1.85
N GLN A 301 27.42 9.77 -1.63
CA GLN A 301 28.65 9.01 -1.29
C GLN A 301 28.89 7.72 -2.13
N GLY A 302 28.55 7.73 -3.43
CA GLY A 302 28.74 6.57 -4.31
C GLY A 302 27.71 5.46 -4.15
N PHE A 303 26.56 5.75 -3.53
CA PHE A 303 25.41 4.85 -3.47
C PHE A 303 25.00 4.39 -4.88
N THR A 304 24.63 3.13 -5.01
CA THR A 304 24.16 2.56 -6.28
C THR A 304 23.24 1.39 -6.03
N LEU A 305 22.13 1.32 -6.79
CA LEU A 305 21.19 0.21 -6.76
C LEU A 305 21.78 -1.07 -7.36
N LYS A 306 22.93 -1.00 -8.03
CA LYS A 306 23.69 -2.20 -8.43
C LYS A 306 23.99 -3.10 -7.24
N ASN A 307 24.12 -2.54 -6.04
CA ASN A 307 24.39 -3.29 -4.81
C ASN A 307 23.17 -4.05 -4.27
N ILE A 308 21.98 -3.95 -4.87
CA ILE A 308 20.76 -4.60 -4.37
C ILE A 308 20.88 -6.13 -4.24
N HIS A 309 21.72 -6.75 -5.09
CA HIS A 309 21.96 -8.19 -5.06
C HIS A 309 22.56 -8.68 -3.73
N LYS A 310 23.22 -7.81 -2.97
CA LYS A 310 23.77 -8.11 -1.64
C LYS A 310 22.67 -8.37 -0.60
N PHE A 311 21.44 -7.93 -0.89
CA PHE A 311 20.28 -8.08 0.00
C PHE A 311 19.32 -9.19 -0.46
N TYR A 312 19.68 -9.97 -1.48
CA TYR A 312 18.88 -11.12 -1.87
C TYR A 312 18.97 -12.21 -0.80
N PRO A 313 17.85 -12.90 -0.49
CA PRO A 313 17.87 -13.98 0.49
C PRO A 313 18.76 -15.12 -0.01
N GLU A 314 19.56 -15.71 0.88
CA GLU A 314 20.38 -16.89 0.57
C GLU A 314 19.53 -18.02 -0.03
N LYS A 315 18.33 -18.20 0.52
CA LYS A 315 17.32 -19.12 0.01
C LYS A 315 15.99 -18.41 -0.20
N ARG A 316 15.65 -18.17 -1.46
CA ARG A 316 14.34 -17.64 -1.85
C ARG A 316 13.24 -18.68 -1.55
N PRO A 317 12.10 -18.29 -0.94
CA PRO A 317 10.97 -19.21 -0.75
C PRO A 317 10.41 -19.68 -2.09
N THR A 318 10.00 -20.94 -2.17
CA THR A 318 9.33 -21.51 -3.34
C THR A 318 7.86 -21.12 -3.37
N PHE A 319 7.22 -21.19 -4.55
CA PHE A 319 5.79 -20.89 -4.65
C PHE A 319 4.94 -21.80 -3.75
N GLY A 320 5.26 -23.10 -3.71
CA GLY A 320 4.55 -24.07 -2.86
C GLY A 320 4.65 -23.77 -1.36
N GLN A 321 5.77 -23.21 -0.89
CA GLN A 321 5.95 -22.81 0.52
C GLN A 321 5.07 -21.63 0.94
N LEU A 322 4.57 -20.85 -0.02
CA LEU A 322 3.70 -19.71 0.24
C LEU A 322 2.20 -20.09 0.21
N LEU A 323 1.87 -21.36 -0.04
CA LEU A 323 0.49 -21.83 -0.09
C LEU A 323 0.02 -22.33 1.28
N ASP A 324 -1.21 -21.96 1.64
CA ASP A 324 -1.88 -22.56 2.79
C ASP A 324 -2.16 -24.05 2.52
N PRO A 325 -1.93 -24.94 3.51
CA PRO A 325 -2.12 -26.37 3.34
C PRO A 325 -3.60 -26.76 3.17
N ALA A 326 -4.51 -25.94 3.72
CA ALA A 326 -5.95 -26.13 3.63
C ALA A 326 -6.60 -24.83 3.17
N VAL A 327 -7.36 -24.92 2.08
CA VAL A 327 -8.08 -23.79 1.47
C VAL A 327 -9.57 -24.10 1.34
N ASP A 328 -10.40 -23.08 1.51
CA ASP A 328 -11.85 -23.19 1.33
C ASP A 328 -12.19 -23.52 -0.13
N SER A 329 -13.14 -24.42 -0.33
CA SER A 329 -13.65 -24.81 -1.66
C SER A 329 -14.12 -23.63 -2.52
N LYS A 330 -14.50 -22.49 -1.92
CA LYS A 330 -14.88 -21.27 -2.64
C LYS A 330 -13.77 -20.68 -3.51
N TYR A 331 -12.50 -21.01 -3.23
CA TYR A 331 -11.36 -20.59 -4.03
C TYR A 331 -11.14 -21.47 -5.28
N ILE A 332 -11.84 -22.62 -5.36
CA ILE A 332 -11.84 -23.47 -6.56
C ILE A 332 -12.68 -22.78 -7.63
N LEU A 333 -12.15 -22.66 -8.85
CA LEU A 333 -12.88 -22.10 -9.97
C LEU A 333 -14.16 -22.89 -10.23
N SER A 334 -15.27 -22.18 -10.42
CA SER A 334 -16.51 -22.83 -10.85
C SER A 334 -16.31 -23.48 -12.23
N PRO A 335 -17.01 -24.59 -12.54
CA PRO A 335 -16.86 -25.27 -13.83
C PRO A 335 -17.03 -24.32 -15.03
N LYS A 336 -18.01 -23.41 -14.94
CA LYS A 336 -18.28 -22.40 -15.98
C LYS A 336 -17.13 -21.40 -16.14
N LEU A 337 -16.53 -20.95 -15.04
CA LEU A 337 -15.40 -20.02 -15.09
C LEU A 337 -14.15 -20.70 -15.65
N TRP A 338 -13.90 -21.96 -15.26
CA TRP A 338 -12.79 -22.75 -15.82
C TRP A 338 -12.96 -22.96 -17.34
N GLU A 339 -14.14 -23.37 -17.80
CA GLU A 339 -14.43 -23.56 -19.22
C GLU A 339 -14.23 -22.26 -20.01
N TYR A 340 -14.70 -21.13 -19.47
CA TYR A 340 -14.50 -19.81 -20.07
C TYR A 340 -13.00 -19.49 -20.23
N LEU A 341 -12.21 -19.60 -19.16
CA LEU A 341 -10.79 -19.28 -19.17
C LEU A 341 -10.00 -20.20 -20.10
N TYR A 342 -10.35 -21.49 -20.11
CA TYR A 342 -9.77 -22.48 -21.00
C TYR A 342 -10.01 -22.15 -22.49
N ASN A 343 -11.26 -21.88 -22.86
CA ASN A 343 -11.62 -21.52 -24.23
C ASN A 343 -11.05 -20.16 -24.65
N TYR A 344 -10.98 -19.21 -23.72
CA TYR A 344 -10.38 -17.91 -23.93
C TYR A 344 -8.88 -18.03 -24.28
N ALA A 345 -8.11 -18.78 -23.47
CA ALA A 345 -6.70 -19.02 -23.73
C ALA A 345 -6.48 -19.70 -25.09
N LYS A 346 -7.29 -20.72 -25.43
CA LYS A 346 -7.22 -21.42 -26.72
C LYS A 346 -7.49 -20.47 -27.90
N LYS A 347 -8.50 -19.60 -27.80
CA LYS A 347 -8.85 -18.62 -28.83
C LYS A 347 -7.74 -17.60 -29.08
N HIS A 348 -7.08 -17.13 -28.03
CA HIS A 348 -6.00 -16.14 -28.15
C HIS A 348 -4.69 -16.76 -28.64
N ALA A 349 -4.35 -17.96 -28.17
CA ALA A 349 -3.22 -18.73 -28.70
C ALA A 349 -3.36 -18.98 -30.22
N ALA A 350 -4.56 -19.33 -30.69
CA ALA A 350 -4.82 -19.51 -32.12
C ALA A 350 -4.63 -18.22 -32.97
N LYS A 351 -4.61 -17.04 -32.34
CA LYS A 351 -4.37 -15.74 -32.98
C LYS A 351 -2.92 -15.26 -32.84
N GLY A 352 -2.03 -16.09 -32.31
CA GLY A 352 -0.63 -15.70 -32.01
C GLY A 352 -0.49 -14.75 -30.82
N ASN A 353 -1.54 -14.61 -29.99
CA ASN A 353 -1.52 -13.74 -28.82
C ASN A 353 -1.26 -14.52 -27.54
N GLY A 354 -0.48 -13.96 -26.60
CA GLY A 354 -0.19 -14.56 -25.29
C GLY A 354 -1.24 -14.35 -24.20
N PHE A 355 -2.48 -13.99 -24.53
CA PHE A 355 -3.53 -13.75 -23.54
C PHE A 355 -4.19 -15.07 -23.07
N GLY A 356 -4.46 -15.20 -21.76
CA GLY A 356 -5.02 -16.42 -21.18
C GLY A 356 -4.84 -16.49 -19.66
N PHE A 357 -4.57 -17.70 -19.16
CA PHE A 357 -4.25 -17.98 -17.76
C PHE A 357 -2.86 -18.62 -17.64
N GLY A 358 -2.17 -18.37 -16.53
CA GLY A 358 -0.95 -19.08 -16.17
C GLY A 358 -1.25 -20.25 -15.23
N LEU A 359 -0.79 -21.46 -15.57
CA LEU A 359 -0.79 -22.59 -14.64
C LEU A 359 0.51 -22.63 -13.87
N VAL A 360 0.41 -22.78 -12.56
CA VAL A 360 1.57 -22.96 -11.69
C VAL A 360 1.46 -24.33 -11.03
N ASP A 361 2.51 -25.15 -11.18
CA ASP A 361 2.65 -26.40 -10.44
C ASP A 361 3.42 -26.12 -9.14
N PRO A 362 2.77 -26.25 -7.97
CA PRO A 362 3.41 -25.93 -6.69
C PRO A 362 4.55 -26.89 -6.31
N ASN A 363 4.64 -28.06 -6.95
CA ASN A 363 5.72 -29.03 -6.72
C ASN A 363 6.98 -28.70 -7.53
N ASN A 364 6.91 -27.79 -8.49
CA ASN A 364 8.07 -27.35 -9.24
C ASN A 364 8.79 -26.24 -8.46
N GLU A 365 9.97 -26.54 -7.93
CA GLU A 365 10.78 -25.61 -7.13
C GLU A 365 11.22 -24.36 -7.90
N THR A 366 11.32 -24.43 -9.23
CA THR A 366 11.66 -23.28 -10.07
C THR A 366 10.44 -22.51 -10.54
N ALA A 367 9.23 -22.91 -10.16
CA ALA A 367 8.01 -22.24 -10.57
C ALA A 367 8.01 -20.79 -10.08
N SER A 368 7.94 -19.87 -11.03
CA SER A 368 7.70 -18.46 -10.78
C SER A 368 6.36 -18.06 -11.39
N ARG A 369 5.70 -17.09 -10.76
CA ARG A 369 4.53 -16.46 -11.34
C ARG A 369 4.96 -15.50 -12.44
N GLU A 370 4.60 -15.82 -13.68
CA GLU A 370 4.63 -14.87 -14.79
C GLU A 370 3.50 -13.82 -14.68
N HIS A 371 3.63 -12.74 -15.45
CA HIS A 371 2.68 -11.62 -15.53
C HIS A 371 1.36 -12.01 -16.24
N TYR A 372 0.72 -13.12 -15.84
CA TYR A 372 -0.62 -13.46 -16.30
C TYR A 372 -1.70 -12.77 -15.43
N PRO A 373 -2.77 -12.22 -16.05
CA PRO A 373 -3.85 -11.54 -15.33
C PRO A 373 -4.65 -12.49 -14.42
N LEU A 374 -4.72 -13.78 -14.76
CA LEU A 374 -5.21 -14.84 -13.87
C LEU A 374 -4.18 -15.95 -13.74
N VAL A 375 -3.88 -16.33 -12.49
CA VAL A 375 -3.07 -17.51 -12.18
C VAL A 375 -4.00 -18.56 -11.60
N ILE A 376 -3.95 -19.75 -12.18
CA ILE A 376 -4.71 -20.91 -11.72
C ILE A 376 -3.68 -21.86 -11.13
N ILE A 377 -3.75 -22.05 -9.82
CA ILE A 377 -2.90 -23.05 -9.15
C ILE A 377 -3.39 -24.40 -9.63
N LYS A 378 -2.49 -25.18 -10.23
CA LYS A 378 -2.79 -26.58 -10.55
C LYS A 378 -2.70 -27.39 -9.26
N MET A 379 -3.60 -27.13 -8.31
CA MET A 379 -3.93 -28.13 -7.31
C MET A 379 -4.55 -29.27 -8.12
N VAL A 380 -3.80 -30.38 -8.21
CA VAL A 380 -4.24 -31.62 -8.83
C VAL A 380 -5.72 -31.78 -8.53
N LEU A 381 -6.52 -31.70 -9.59
CA LEU A 381 -7.95 -31.89 -9.54
C LEU A 381 -8.20 -33.20 -8.82
N LYS A 382 -8.49 -33.16 -7.51
CA LYS A 382 -9.19 -34.22 -6.82
C LYS A 382 -10.62 -34.17 -7.34
N PHE A 383 -10.78 -34.57 -8.60
CA PHE A 383 -12.08 -34.99 -9.08
C PHE A 383 -12.45 -36.19 -8.22
N SER A 384 -13.53 -36.00 -7.49
CA SER A 384 -14.39 -37.02 -6.89
C SER A 384 -14.23 -38.39 -7.57
N SER A 385 -14.09 -39.43 -6.74
CA SER A 385 -13.90 -40.84 -7.07
C SER A 385 -15.08 -41.50 -7.80
N THR A 386 -15.60 -40.86 -8.84
CA THR A 386 -16.56 -41.45 -9.78
C THR A 386 -15.82 -41.87 -11.06
N GLU A 387 -16.14 -43.06 -11.59
CA GLU A 387 -15.48 -43.63 -12.78
C GLU A 387 -15.45 -42.69 -14.00
N ASP A 388 -16.41 -41.76 -14.09
CA ASP A 388 -16.47 -40.73 -15.14
C ASP A 388 -15.38 -39.65 -14.99
N GLY A 389 -14.98 -39.33 -13.75
CA GLY A 389 -13.86 -38.42 -13.47
C GLY A 389 -12.52 -39.00 -13.89
N ILE A 390 -12.33 -40.32 -13.75
CA ILE A 390 -11.11 -41.02 -14.12
C ILE A 390 -10.95 -41.08 -15.64
N LYS A 391 -12.04 -41.36 -16.39
CA LYS A 391 -12.01 -41.41 -17.87
C LYS A 391 -11.72 -40.05 -18.51
N ASN A 392 -12.24 -38.96 -17.94
CA ASN A 392 -11.97 -37.61 -18.44
C ASN A 392 -10.56 -37.13 -18.07
N SER A 393 -10.04 -37.48 -16.90
CA SER A 393 -8.66 -37.15 -16.51
C SER A 393 -7.63 -37.86 -17.41
N ALA A 394 -7.84 -39.13 -17.75
CA ALA A 394 -6.95 -39.89 -18.62
C ALA A 394 -6.90 -39.31 -20.06
N LYS A 395 -8.03 -38.80 -20.56
CA LYS A 395 -8.09 -38.10 -21.86
C LYS A 395 -7.38 -36.74 -21.80
N SER A 396 -7.54 -35.98 -20.73
CA SER A 396 -6.87 -34.68 -20.56
C SER A 396 -5.35 -34.81 -20.35
N ILE A 397 -4.90 -35.81 -19.59
CA ILE A 397 -3.47 -36.08 -19.34
C ILE A 397 -2.77 -36.56 -20.62
N SER A 398 -3.38 -37.48 -21.36
CA SER A 398 -2.80 -37.96 -22.64
C SER A 398 -2.77 -36.87 -23.72
N LEU A 399 -3.73 -35.94 -23.71
CA LEU A 399 -3.75 -34.78 -24.61
C LEU A 399 -2.67 -33.74 -24.25
N ILE A 400 -2.45 -33.48 -22.96
CA ILE A 400 -1.39 -32.58 -22.46
C ILE A 400 0.01 -33.16 -22.78
N GLN A 401 0.21 -34.46 -22.65
CA GLN A 401 1.47 -35.11 -23.04
C GLN A 401 1.71 -35.06 -24.55
N ARG A 402 0.67 -35.19 -25.38
CA ARG A 402 0.79 -35.05 -26.84
C ARG A 402 1.13 -33.62 -27.29
N ILE A 403 0.65 -32.61 -26.59
CA ILE A 403 0.97 -31.20 -26.89
C ILE A 403 2.42 -30.87 -26.48
N ARG A 404 2.90 -31.46 -25.37
CA ARG A 404 4.29 -31.26 -24.91
C ARG A 404 5.33 -31.86 -25.87
N ASN A 405 5.04 -33.00 -26.49
CA ASN A 405 5.96 -33.63 -27.44
C ASN A 405 5.95 -32.99 -28.84
N LYS A 406 4.87 -32.30 -29.24
CA LYS A 406 4.82 -31.56 -30.52
C LYS A 406 5.52 -30.21 -30.50
N GLY A 407 5.86 -29.67 -29.33
CA GLY A 407 6.57 -28.39 -29.19
C GLY A 407 8.10 -28.51 -29.08
N GLN A 408 8.67 -29.70 -29.30
CA GLN A 408 10.11 -29.94 -29.25
C GLN A 408 10.71 -30.37 -30.59
N GLU A 409 9.92 -30.42 -31.67
CA GLU A 409 10.40 -30.81 -33.01
C GLU A 409 10.19 -29.74 -34.11
N ASP A 410 9.78 -28.51 -33.76
CA ASP A 410 9.71 -27.39 -34.72
C ASP A 410 10.50 -26.16 -34.25
#